data_AF-A0A7G6E425-F1
#
_entry.id   AF-A0A7G6E425-F1
#
_cell.length_a   1.000
_cell.length_b   1.000
_cell.length_c   1.000
_cell.angle_alpha   90.00
_cell.angle_beta   90.00
_cell.angle_gamma   90.00
#
_symmetry.space_group_name_H-M   'P 1'
#
loop_
_entity.id
_entity.type
_entity.pdbx_description
1 polymer ?
#
loop_
_entity_poly.entity_id
_entity_poly.type
_entity_poly.pdbx_seq_one_letter_code
_entity_poly.pdbx_strand_id
1 'polypeptide(L)'
;MPLQKQYYLTIPLKNREMSPVFVVVEQDVQGNKLIITLTHDGQPFDLTGASNITFTCLKADGNAVVDAATIEDAKAGKISYVLHQQCLTYPGIVRATVEVYSDNGAARITSTQFSFEVRGQLNDGSAVPSQEEYPVLQQLLVDLNTAESQRVAAENARVSAENTRIANENARLASENTRESNEAARISAESSRASAESARATAESGRVTAESGRVTAENARVSAENTRVSNENIRETNEANRVTAESDRVTAENTRISNENTRIANENTRISNEAARQAAIGNLVTKGEYNPSTTYQPRNIVTYYGSSYIAKQETTGNAPTNSTYWQLIAQKGEKGATLSPRGAYDPLVNYTFGDVVSYQGDAYYCLQACQGIDPSNATYWAYFLEGGVSEHNALSGLNSGDYLHLTAAEKAAMETQSGAQTKADAAQAAAQNYADAAVNALAGVGNTKTVKQIDDTITAHLADNMPHRAPDPSTGKVYRWGLAIQNGEWGIIYEEVV
;
A
#
# COMPACT_ATOMS: atom_id res chain seq x y z
N MET A 1 -28.31 34.24 125.66
CA MET A 1 -27.67 34.64 126.93
C MET A 1 -26.23 34.14 126.89
N PRO A 2 -25.21 34.95 127.21
CA PRO A 2 -23.86 34.42 127.27
C PRO A 2 -23.80 33.29 128.32
N LEU A 3 -23.20 32.16 127.96
CA LEU A 3 -23.00 31.00 128.84
C LEU A 3 -21.97 31.37 129.91
N GLN A 4 -22.40 32.04 130.97
CA GLN A 4 -21.54 32.47 132.07
C GLN A 4 -22.05 31.93 133.41
N LYS A 5 -21.17 31.25 134.15
CA LYS A 5 -21.34 30.94 135.58
C LYS A 5 -21.11 32.21 136.37
N GLN A 6 -22.06 32.62 137.21
CA GLN A 6 -21.97 33.84 138.02
C GLN A 6 -21.70 33.52 139.49
N TYR A 7 -20.74 34.22 140.10
CA TYR A 7 -20.37 34.06 141.51
C TYR A 7 -20.51 35.39 142.24
N TYR A 8 -21.22 35.39 143.38
CA TYR A 8 -21.49 36.60 144.17
C TYR A 8 -20.64 36.62 145.43
N LEU A 9 -19.92 37.71 145.68
CA LEU A 9 -18.95 37.84 146.77
C LEU A 9 -19.18 39.17 147.52
N THR A 10 -19.05 39.14 148.84
CA THR A 10 -18.99 40.35 149.69
C THR A 10 -17.61 40.40 150.32
N ILE A 11 -16.85 41.44 150.03
CA ILE A 11 -15.43 41.56 150.40
C ILE A 11 -15.23 42.80 151.28
N PRO A 12 -14.89 42.65 152.56
CA PRO A 12 -14.57 43.78 153.41
C PRO A 12 -13.21 44.40 153.06
N LEU A 13 -13.10 45.72 153.23
CA LEU A 13 -11.87 46.48 153.01
C LEU A 13 -10.87 46.40 154.17
N LYS A 14 -11.35 46.13 155.39
CA LYS A 14 -10.53 46.22 156.62
C LYS A 14 -10.48 44.92 157.43
N ASN A 15 -11.62 44.26 157.62
CA ASN A 15 -11.73 43.08 158.49
C ASN A 15 -11.52 41.80 157.69
N ARG A 16 -10.72 40.86 158.19
CA ARG A 16 -10.52 39.58 157.50
C ARG A 16 -11.69 38.64 157.79
N GLU A 17 -12.79 38.79 157.07
CA GLU A 17 -13.88 37.80 157.04
C GLU A 17 -13.61 36.77 155.94
N MET A 18 -13.93 35.49 156.18
CA MET A 18 -13.77 34.45 155.17
C MET A 18 -14.73 34.69 153.99
N SER A 19 -14.20 35.01 152.82
CA SER A 19 -14.99 35.06 151.58
C SER A 19 -15.31 33.63 151.08
N PRO A 20 -16.44 33.42 150.37
CA PRO A 20 -16.80 32.10 149.84
C PRO A 20 -15.74 31.51 148.90
N VAL A 21 -15.41 30.22 149.06
CA VAL A 21 -14.55 29.49 148.12
C VAL A 21 -15.42 28.96 146.98
N PHE A 22 -15.08 29.30 145.74
CA PHE A 22 -15.70 28.74 144.54
C PHE A 22 -14.65 28.09 143.64
N VAL A 23 -15.11 27.23 142.73
CA VAL A 23 -14.24 26.39 141.88
C VAL A 23 -14.56 26.63 140.41
N VAL A 24 -13.53 26.82 139.60
CA VAL A 24 -13.60 27.03 138.15
C VAL A 24 -12.74 26.00 137.42
N VAL A 25 -12.95 25.78 136.12
CA VAL A 25 -12.20 24.79 135.32
C VAL A 25 -11.23 25.51 134.39
N GLU A 26 -10.05 24.93 134.20
CA GLU A 26 -9.06 25.38 133.23
C GLU A 26 -9.70 25.52 131.84
N GLN A 27 -9.34 26.57 131.10
CA GLN A 27 -9.83 26.84 129.74
C GLN A 27 -11.34 27.14 129.60
N ASP A 28 -12.07 27.43 130.70
CA ASP A 28 -13.40 28.05 130.65
C ASP A 28 -13.29 29.54 130.17
N VAL A 29 -12.99 29.75 128.89
CA VAL A 29 -12.75 31.07 128.30
C VAL A 29 -14.01 31.94 128.37
N GLN A 30 -13.92 33.09 129.06
CA GLN A 30 -15.03 34.03 129.29
C GLN A 30 -16.27 33.44 129.98
N GLY A 31 -16.16 32.22 130.52
CA GLY A 31 -17.29 31.46 131.07
C GLY A 31 -17.59 31.71 132.55
N ASN A 32 -16.76 32.48 133.27
CA ASN A 32 -16.88 32.70 134.71
C ASN A 32 -16.91 34.21 135.05
N LYS A 33 -18.00 34.72 135.63
CA LYS A 33 -18.19 36.13 136.02
C LYS A 33 -18.37 36.29 137.53
N LEU A 34 -17.59 37.16 138.15
CA LEU A 34 -17.67 37.56 139.55
C LEU A 34 -18.50 38.84 139.70
N ILE A 35 -19.35 38.88 140.72
CA ILE A 35 -20.12 40.04 141.15
C ILE A 35 -19.73 40.32 142.61
N ILE A 36 -19.01 41.40 142.86
CA ILE A 36 -18.35 41.67 144.14
C ILE A 36 -18.95 42.92 144.79
N THR A 37 -19.27 42.86 146.08
CA THR A 37 -19.70 44.01 146.89
C THR A 37 -18.61 44.34 147.91
N LEU A 38 -18.04 45.55 147.83
CA LEU A 38 -17.03 46.04 148.76
C LEU A 38 -17.69 46.69 149.98
N THR A 39 -17.22 46.35 151.18
CA THR A 39 -17.80 46.87 152.44
C THR A 39 -16.74 47.46 153.37
N HIS A 40 -17.12 48.47 154.16
CA HIS A 40 -16.33 49.00 155.26
C HIS A 40 -17.16 48.98 156.54
N ASP A 41 -16.65 48.31 157.58
CA ASP A 41 -17.37 48.05 158.84
C ASP A 41 -18.79 47.46 158.64
N GLY A 42 -18.92 46.55 157.67
CA GLY A 42 -20.15 45.82 157.37
C GLY A 42 -21.17 46.57 156.50
N GLN A 43 -20.94 47.85 156.17
CA GLN A 43 -21.78 48.63 155.27
C GLN A 43 -21.18 48.70 153.86
N PRO A 44 -22.00 48.79 152.79
CA PRO A 44 -21.51 49.03 151.44
C PRO A 44 -20.59 50.24 151.38
N PHE A 45 -19.43 50.09 150.74
CA PHE A 45 -18.47 51.16 150.58
C PHE A 45 -18.78 51.95 149.31
N ASP A 46 -19.04 53.25 149.42
CA ASP A 46 -19.39 54.11 148.27
C ASP A 46 -18.16 54.31 147.36
N LEU A 47 -18.30 53.91 146.10
CA LEU A 47 -17.27 53.97 145.06
C LEU A 47 -17.40 55.19 144.15
N THR A 48 -18.30 56.15 144.43
CA THR A 48 -18.56 57.29 143.54
C THR A 48 -17.32 58.15 143.26
N GLY A 49 -16.35 58.18 144.17
CA GLY A 49 -15.06 58.89 144.01
C GLY A 49 -13.92 58.05 143.40
N ALA A 50 -14.17 56.79 143.03
CA ALA A 50 -13.14 55.92 142.48
C ALA A 50 -12.83 56.30 141.02
N SER A 51 -11.56 56.54 140.71
CA SER A 51 -11.07 56.76 139.34
C SER A 51 -10.81 55.45 138.60
N ASN A 52 -10.47 54.36 139.30
CA ASN A 52 -10.25 53.04 138.73
C ASN A 52 -10.44 51.94 139.79
N ILE A 53 -10.85 50.74 139.36
CA ILE A 53 -10.89 49.55 140.20
C ILE A 53 -10.22 48.41 139.46
N THR A 54 -9.24 47.78 140.10
CA THR A 54 -8.56 46.61 139.53
C THR A 54 -8.86 45.37 140.34
N PHE A 55 -8.95 44.24 139.62
CA PHE A 55 -8.96 42.91 140.17
C PHE A 55 -7.59 42.28 139.91
N THR A 56 -6.90 41.88 140.97
CA THR A 56 -5.60 41.23 140.89
C THR A 56 -5.75 39.78 141.32
N CYS A 57 -5.33 38.83 140.47
CA CYS A 57 -5.27 37.42 140.80
C CYS A 57 -3.81 36.96 140.80
N LEU A 58 -3.35 36.35 141.89
CA LEU A 58 -2.09 35.64 142.00
C LEU A 58 -2.34 34.16 141.72
N LYS A 59 -1.86 33.70 140.57
CA LYS A 59 -2.04 32.33 140.10
C LYS A 59 -1.23 31.33 140.93
N ALA A 60 -1.57 30.05 140.80
CA ALA A 60 -0.86 28.96 141.48
C ALA A 60 0.63 28.84 141.07
N ASP A 61 1.00 29.32 139.88
CA ASP A 61 2.39 29.40 139.40
C ASP A 61 3.19 30.57 140.01
N GLY A 62 2.58 31.38 140.88
CA GLY A 62 3.20 32.52 141.56
C GLY A 62 3.19 33.83 140.78
N ASN A 63 2.66 33.86 139.55
CA ASN A 63 2.55 35.08 138.74
C ASN A 63 1.20 35.78 138.95
N ALA A 64 1.21 37.12 139.05
CA ALA A 64 0.00 37.91 139.18
C ALA A 64 -0.53 38.39 137.82
N VAL A 65 -1.86 38.38 137.67
CA VAL A 65 -2.60 39.02 136.58
C VAL A 65 -3.42 40.15 137.21
N VAL A 66 -3.28 41.35 136.68
CA VAL A 66 -4.03 42.53 137.11
C VAL A 66 -4.91 42.97 135.95
N ASP A 67 -6.19 43.18 136.20
CA ASP A 67 -7.16 43.57 135.18
C ASP A 67 -8.15 44.59 135.75
N ALA A 68 -8.83 45.34 134.89
CA ALA A 68 -9.84 46.30 135.32
C ALA A 68 -11.15 45.59 135.67
N ALA A 69 -11.75 45.98 136.80
CA ALA A 69 -13.11 45.58 137.16
C ALA A 69 -14.09 46.70 136.80
N THR A 70 -15.33 46.33 136.50
CA THR A 70 -16.39 47.28 136.12
C THR A 70 -17.22 47.65 137.34
N ILE A 71 -17.42 48.95 137.59
CA ILE A 71 -18.38 49.41 138.62
C ILE A 71 -19.80 49.18 138.08
N GLU A 72 -20.61 48.41 138.81
CA GLU A 72 -22.00 48.12 138.45
C GLU A 72 -22.96 49.04 139.22
N ASP A 73 -22.68 49.28 140.50
CA ASP A 73 -23.43 50.23 141.33
C ASP A 73 -22.47 50.86 142.35
N ALA A 74 -22.08 52.11 142.10
CA ALA A 74 -21.08 52.80 142.89
C ALA A 74 -21.53 53.01 144.35
N LYS A 75 -22.79 53.42 144.57
CA LYS A 75 -23.31 53.70 145.92
C LYS A 75 -23.50 52.43 146.74
N ALA A 76 -23.81 51.32 146.08
CA ALA A 76 -23.89 50.01 146.72
C ALA A 76 -22.53 49.30 146.83
N GLY A 77 -21.42 49.93 146.44
CA GLY A 77 -20.09 49.33 146.49
C GLY A 77 -19.90 48.12 145.58
N LYS A 78 -20.71 48.00 144.52
CA LYS A 78 -20.83 46.78 143.72
C LYS A 78 -20.08 46.89 142.40
N ILE A 79 -19.29 45.86 142.10
CA ILE A 79 -18.50 45.73 140.88
C ILE A 79 -18.74 44.36 140.23
N SER A 80 -18.38 44.22 138.96
CA SER A 80 -18.27 42.94 138.29
C SER A 80 -16.93 42.74 137.60
N TYR A 81 -16.53 41.47 137.47
CA TYR A 81 -15.31 41.07 136.80
C TYR A 81 -15.48 39.71 136.13
N VAL A 82 -15.23 39.59 134.83
CA VAL A 82 -15.17 38.28 134.16
C VAL A 82 -13.75 37.75 134.33
N LEU A 83 -13.61 36.55 134.91
CA LEU A 83 -12.28 35.97 135.15
C LEU A 83 -11.52 35.83 133.84
N HIS A 84 -10.40 36.53 133.73
CA HIS A 84 -9.54 36.44 132.56
C HIS A 84 -8.95 35.03 132.43
N GLN A 85 -8.82 34.52 131.19
CA GLN A 85 -8.34 33.16 130.93
C GLN A 85 -6.97 32.89 131.57
N GLN A 86 -6.13 33.91 131.68
CA GLN A 86 -4.83 33.78 132.35
C GLN A 86 -4.94 33.45 133.84
N CYS A 87 -5.97 33.92 134.54
CA CYS A 87 -6.24 33.52 135.93
C CYS A 87 -6.63 32.03 136.05
N LEU A 88 -6.98 31.37 134.94
CA LEU A 88 -7.44 29.99 134.88
C LEU A 88 -6.41 29.02 134.27
N THR A 89 -5.24 29.50 133.85
CA THR A 89 -4.28 28.69 133.06
C THR A 89 -3.61 27.56 133.86
N TYR A 90 -3.48 27.71 135.18
CA TYR A 90 -2.81 26.72 136.02
C TYR A 90 -3.79 26.20 137.07
N PRO A 91 -4.07 24.88 137.08
CA PRO A 91 -4.84 24.26 138.14
C PRO A 91 -4.21 24.50 139.52
N GLY A 92 -5.02 24.86 140.51
CA GLY A 92 -4.59 25.17 141.87
C GLY A 92 -5.34 26.34 142.52
N ILE A 93 -4.92 26.74 143.73
CA ILE A 93 -5.53 27.86 144.46
C ILE A 93 -5.01 29.19 143.91
N VAL A 94 -5.93 30.04 143.48
CA VAL A 94 -5.68 31.42 143.04
C VAL A 94 -6.08 32.37 144.16
N ARG A 95 -5.20 33.30 144.53
CA ARG A 95 -5.48 34.33 145.54
C ARG A 95 -5.81 35.65 144.86
N ALA A 96 -6.77 36.42 145.35
CA ALA A 96 -7.18 37.66 144.71
C ALA A 96 -7.44 38.81 145.69
N THR A 97 -7.26 40.03 145.20
CA THR A 97 -7.59 41.29 145.88
C THR A 97 -8.24 42.24 144.88
N VAL A 98 -9.12 43.10 145.38
CA VAL A 98 -9.67 44.23 144.63
C VAL A 98 -9.01 45.50 145.13
N GLU A 99 -8.47 46.31 144.23
CA GLU A 99 -7.85 47.59 144.58
C GLU A 99 -8.69 48.72 144.00
N VAL A 100 -9.05 49.68 144.84
CA VAL A 100 -9.80 50.88 144.46
C VAL A 100 -8.84 52.06 144.50
N TYR A 101 -8.80 52.80 143.39
CA TYR A 101 -7.97 53.98 143.21
C TYR A 101 -8.87 55.21 143.12
N SER A 102 -8.49 56.29 143.81
CA SER A 102 -9.14 57.61 143.72
C SER A 102 -8.11 58.72 143.47
N ASP A 103 -8.59 59.95 143.26
CA ASP A 103 -7.73 61.14 143.02
C ASP A 103 -6.75 60.93 141.85
N ASN A 104 -7.28 60.41 140.73
CA ASN A 104 -6.51 60.03 139.55
C ASN A 104 -5.32 59.09 139.85
N GLY A 105 -5.50 58.19 140.83
CA GLY A 105 -4.52 57.17 141.21
C GLY A 105 -3.58 57.58 142.34
N ALA A 106 -3.69 58.79 142.89
CA ALA A 106 -2.85 59.25 144.00
C ALA A 106 -3.21 58.60 145.36
N ALA A 107 -4.45 58.14 145.53
CA ALA A 107 -4.88 57.38 146.69
C ALA A 107 -5.34 55.97 146.29
N ARG A 108 -4.94 54.97 147.09
CA ARG A 108 -5.29 53.57 146.87
C ARG A 108 -5.73 52.89 148.17
N ILE A 109 -6.84 52.16 148.09
CA ILE A 109 -7.27 51.22 149.12
C ILE A 109 -7.35 49.82 148.51
N THR A 110 -6.92 48.81 149.27
CA THR A 110 -6.93 47.41 148.82
C THR A 110 -7.86 46.63 149.71
N SER A 111 -8.70 45.79 149.09
CA SER A 111 -9.58 44.88 149.81
C SER A 111 -8.78 43.86 150.60
N THR A 112 -9.43 43.17 151.53
CA THR A 112 -8.86 41.93 152.06
C THR A 112 -8.68 40.89 150.94
N GLN A 113 -7.68 40.01 151.11
CA GLN A 113 -7.39 38.95 150.15
C GLN A 113 -8.36 37.78 150.31
N PHE A 114 -8.87 37.28 149.18
CA PHE A 114 -9.70 36.08 149.09
C PHE A 114 -9.09 35.06 148.11
N SER A 115 -9.70 33.89 147.94
CA SER A 115 -9.15 32.83 147.07
C SER A 115 -10.23 31.96 146.43
N PHE A 116 -9.92 31.37 145.28
CA PHE A 116 -10.74 30.39 144.57
C PHE A 116 -9.86 29.28 143.95
N GLU A 117 -10.44 28.13 143.59
CA GLU A 117 -9.70 26.98 143.05
C GLU A 117 -9.93 26.82 141.54
N VAL A 118 -8.87 26.54 140.78
CA VAL A 118 -8.93 26.15 139.36
C VAL A 118 -8.66 24.64 139.25
N ARG A 119 -9.55 23.87 138.62
CA ARG A 119 -9.36 22.43 138.35
C ARG A 119 -8.93 22.18 136.89
N GLY A 120 -8.08 21.18 136.66
CA GLY A 120 -7.68 20.76 135.31
C GLY A 120 -8.83 20.11 134.53
N GLN A 121 -8.83 20.26 133.20
CA GLN A 121 -9.82 19.62 132.31
C GLN A 121 -9.50 18.14 132.02
N LEU A 122 -10.51 17.35 131.68
CA LEU A 122 -10.37 15.89 131.46
C LEU A 122 -9.92 15.49 130.04
N ASN A 123 -10.09 16.36 129.04
CA ASN A 123 -9.65 16.11 127.67
C ASN A 123 -8.50 17.05 127.32
N ASP A 124 -7.29 16.51 127.19
CA ASP A 124 -6.05 17.25 126.91
C ASP A 124 -5.67 17.29 125.42
N GLY A 125 -6.54 16.79 124.53
CA GLY A 125 -6.34 16.79 123.09
C GLY A 125 -5.57 15.60 122.52
N SER A 126 -5.35 14.52 123.28
CA SER A 126 -4.60 13.32 122.86
C SER A 126 -5.43 12.11 122.35
N ALA A 127 -6.74 12.26 122.14
CA ALA A 127 -7.62 11.14 121.74
C ALA A 127 -7.67 10.89 120.20
N VAL A 128 -7.61 9.62 119.78
CA VAL A 128 -7.72 9.18 118.36
C VAL A 128 -9.18 8.81 118.03
N PRO A 129 -9.81 9.39 116.98
CA PRO A 129 -11.15 9.01 116.56
C PRO A 129 -11.16 7.70 115.72
N SER A 130 -12.18 6.85 115.89
CA SER A 130 -12.42 5.68 115.02
C SER A 130 -12.84 6.14 113.62
N GLN A 131 -12.17 5.67 112.56
CA GLN A 131 -12.50 5.94 111.16
C GLN A 131 -13.27 4.73 110.58
N GLU A 132 -14.32 4.96 109.79
CA GLU A 132 -15.20 3.90 109.24
C GLU A 132 -14.79 3.48 107.81
N GLU A 133 -14.49 2.19 107.57
CA GLU A 133 -14.04 1.67 106.26
C GLU A 133 -15.18 1.41 105.24
N TYR A 134 -16.44 1.37 105.70
CA TYR A 134 -17.60 1.03 104.86
C TYR A 134 -17.84 1.97 103.65
N PRO A 135 -17.67 3.31 103.75
CA PRO A 135 -17.82 4.21 102.61
C PRO A 135 -16.80 3.96 101.50
N VAL A 136 -15.59 3.52 101.84
CA VAL A 136 -14.50 3.25 100.89
C VAL A 136 -14.85 2.05 100.00
N LEU A 137 -15.41 0.99 100.58
CA LEU A 137 -15.84 -0.20 99.83
C LEU A 137 -17.04 0.10 98.91
N GLN A 138 -17.96 0.96 99.33
CA GLN A 138 -19.06 1.41 98.46
C GLN A 138 -18.54 2.19 97.25
N GLN A 139 -17.58 3.09 97.46
CA GLN A 139 -16.96 3.84 96.36
C GLN A 139 -16.22 2.91 95.39
N LEU A 140 -15.46 1.93 95.90
CA LEU A 140 -14.72 0.99 95.07
C LEU A 140 -15.65 0.14 94.17
N LEU A 141 -16.82 -0.25 94.67
CA LEU A 141 -17.82 -0.97 93.88
C LEU A 141 -18.39 -0.09 92.75
N VAL A 142 -18.63 1.19 93.03
CA VAL A 142 -19.08 2.16 92.02
C VAL A 142 -18.01 2.36 90.95
N ASP A 143 -16.74 2.50 91.35
CA ASP A 143 -15.63 2.69 90.43
C ASP A 143 -15.41 1.45 89.55
N LEU A 144 -15.51 0.24 90.12
CA LEU A 144 -15.41 -1.02 89.38
C LEU A 144 -16.53 -1.14 88.33
N ASN A 145 -17.77 -0.88 88.73
CA ASN A 145 -18.91 -0.93 87.80
C ASN A 145 -18.78 0.11 86.67
N THR A 146 -18.24 1.28 87.00
CA THR A 146 -17.96 2.33 86.01
C THR A 146 -16.87 1.89 85.03
N ALA A 147 -15.77 1.34 85.54
CA ALA A 147 -14.67 0.83 84.72
C ALA A 147 -15.12 -0.31 83.80
N GLU A 148 -15.91 -1.27 84.30
CA GLU A 148 -16.42 -2.36 83.48
C GLU A 148 -17.41 -1.86 82.41
N SER A 149 -18.27 -0.89 82.76
CA SER A 149 -19.15 -0.25 81.78
C SER A 149 -18.37 0.46 80.67
N GLN A 150 -17.27 1.14 81.00
CA GLN A 150 -16.38 1.78 80.03
C GLN A 150 -15.66 0.74 79.15
N ARG A 151 -15.16 -0.36 79.73
CA ARG A 151 -14.51 -1.44 78.99
C ARG A 151 -15.46 -2.09 77.99
N VAL A 152 -16.69 -2.38 78.40
CA VAL A 152 -17.74 -2.95 77.54
C VAL A 152 -18.10 -1.97 76.41
N ALA A 153 -18.24 -0.67 76.71
CA ALA A 153 -18.49 0.34 75.68
C ALA A 153 -17.35 0.42 74.66
N ALA A 154 -16.09 0.38 75.11
CA ALA A 154 -14.92 0.37 74.24
C ALA A 154 -14.86 -0.88 73.36
N GLU A 155 -15.16 -2.06 73.92
CA GLU A 155 -15.19 -3.31 73.15
C GLU A 155 -16.31 -3.30 72.10
N ASN A 156 -17.50 -2.81 72.45
CA ASN A 156 -18.60 -2.66 71.48
C ASN A 156 -18.24 -1.69 70.35
N ALA A 157 -17.53 -0.60 70.65
CA ALA A 157 -17.02 0.32 69.64
C ALA A 157 -15.99 -0.35 68.72
N ARG A 158 -15.05 -1.13 69.29
CA ARG A 158 -14.05 -1.90 68.54
C ARG A 158 -14.71 -2.93 67.61
N VAL A 159 -15.70 -3.67 68.10
CA VAL A 159 -16.47 -4.64 67.30
C VAL A 159 -17.23 -3.96 66.17
N SER A 160 -17.84 -2.80 66.43
CA SER A 160 -18.55 -2.04 65.39
C SER A 160 -17.60 -1.52 64.29
N ALA A 161 -16.42 -1.04 64.68
CA ALA A 161 -15.39 -0.63 63.75
C ALA A 161 -14.88 -1.81 62.90
N GLU A 162 -14.69 -2.97 63.52
CA GLU A 162 -14.27 -4.19 62.82
C GLU A 162 -15.32 -4.67 61.82
N ASN A 163 -16.61 -4.66 62.20
CA ASN A 163 -17.70 -4.97 61.27
C ASN A 163 -17.74 -4.01 60.07
N THR A 164 -17.48 -2.73 60.30
CA THR A 164 -17.37 -1.72 59.23
C THR A 164 -16.19 -2.02 58.30
N ARG A 165 -15.03 -2.38 58.87
CA ARG A 165 -13.84 -2.78 58.10
C ARG A 165 -14.11 -4.00 57.23
N ILE A 166 -14.79 -5.01 57.76
CA ILE A 166 -15.19 -6.23 57.03
C ILE A 166 -16.14 -5.89 55.89
N ALA A 167 -17.16 -5.04 56.13
CA ALA A 167 -18.10 -4.63 55.10
C ALA A 167 -17.40 -3.90 53.94
N ASN A 168 -16.47 -2.99 54.25
CA ASN A 168 -15.67 -2.28 53.25
C ASN A 168 -14.77 -3.24 52.45
N GLU A 169 -14.16 -4.22 53.11
CA GLU A 169 -13.31 -5.21 52.44
C GLU A 169 -14.13 -6.11 51.50
N ASN A 170 -15.33 -6.52 51.91
CA ASN A 170 -16.24 -7.27 51.05
C ASN A 170 -16.68 -6.45 49.82
N ALA A 171 -16.93 -5.14 50.00
CA ALA A 171 -17.26 -4.24 48.89
C ALA A 171 -16.08 -4.06 47.92
N ARG A 172 -14.85 -3.96 48.46
CA ARG A 172 -13.62 -3.92 47.66
C ARG A 172 -13.44 -5.20 46.85
N LEU A 173 -13.65 -6.37 47.46
CA LEU A 173 -13.57 -7.66 46.80
C LEU A 173 -14.60 -7.81 45.67
N ALA A 174 -15.85 -7.40 45.90
CA ALA A 174 -16.89 -7.43 44.87
C ALA A 174 -16.54 -6.53 43.66
N SER A 175 -15.95 -5.36 43.93
CA SER A 175 -15.47 -4.45 42.90
C SER A 175 -14.31 -5.04 42.10
N GLU A 176 -13.39 -5.74 42.78
CA GLU A 176 -12.26 -6.42 42.12
C GLU A 176 -12.75 -7.56 41.21
N ASN A 177 -13.65 -8.42 41.70
CA ASN A 177 -14.23 -9.50 40.88
C ASN A 177 -14.95 -8.96 39.63
N THR A 178 -15.60 -7.80 39.75
CA THR A 178 -16.26 -7.13 38.62
C THR A 178 -15.21 -6.61 37.62
N ARG A 179 -14.12 -6.00 38.10
CA ARG A 179 -13.01 -5.57 37.26
C ARG A 179 -12.36 -6.75 36.53
N GLU A 180 -12.11 -7.85 37.21
CA GLU A 180 -11.56 -9.08 36.61
C GLU A 180 -12.47 -9.63 35.50
N SER A 181 -13.78 -9.70 35.75
CA SER A 181 -14.75 -10.17 34.76
C SER A 181 -14.81 -9.26 33.52
N ASN A 182 -14.79 -7.95 33.72
CA ASN A 182 -14.76 -6.97 32.62
C ASN A 182 -13.46 -7.04 31.82
N GLU A 183 -12.32 -7.26 32.49
CA GLU A 183 -11.03 -7.42 31.83
C GLU A 183 -10.98 -8.70 30.99
N ALA A 184 -11.52 -9.81 31.50
CA ALA A 184 -11.66 -11.05 30.73
C ALA A 184 -12.55 -10.88 29.49
N ALA A 185 -13.66 -10.14 29.62
CA ALA A 185 -14.54 -9.81 28.50
C ALA A 185 -13.82 -8.93 27.46
N ARG A 186 -13.04 -7.93 27.91
CA ARG A 186 -12.24 -7.07 27.04
C ARG A 186 -11.19 -7.87 26.25
N ILE A 187 -10.47 -8.77 26.92
CA ILE A 187 -9.48 -9.65 26.28
C ILE A 187 -10.14 -10.52 25.20
N SER A 188 -11.30 -11.10 25.50
CA SER A 188 -12.04 -11.96 24.56
C SER A 188 -12.53 -11.18 23.33
N ALA A 189 -13.04 -9.96 23.55
CA ALA A 189 -13.46 -9.07 22.47
C ALA A 189 -12.28 -8.64 21.59
N GLU A 190 -11.13 -8.34 22.20
CA GLU A 190 -9.93 -7.94 21.47
C GLU A 190 -9.35 -9.08 20.63
N SER A 191 -9.35 -10.31 21.18
CA SER A 191 -8.96 -11.51 20.42
C SER A 191 -9.88 -11.77 19.22
N SER A 192 -11.19 -11.57 19.40
CA SER A 192 -12.17 -11.68 18.32
C SER A 192 -11.97 -10.60 17.25
N ARG A 193 -11.69 -9.36 17.66
CA ARG A 193 -11.38 -8.24 16.75
C ARG A 193 -10.13 -8.50 15.93
N ALA A 194 -9.06 -9.01 16.55
CA ALA A 194 -7.82 -9.38 15.87
C ALA A 194 -8.06 -10.48 14.82
N SER A 195 -8.83 -11.51 15.17
CA SER A 195 -9.17 -12.61 14.26
C SER A 195 -9.98 -12.11 13.04
N ALA A 196 -10.97 -11.24 13.27
CA ALA A 196 -11.76 -10.62 12.21
C ALA A 196 -10.91 -9.75 11.28
N GLU A 197 -9.93 -9.02 11.83
CA GLU A 197 -9.01 -8.20 11.05
C GLU A 197 -8.09 -9.05 10.16
N SER A 198 -7.54 -10.15 10.70
CA SER A 198 -6.78 -11.11 9.89
C SER A 198 -7.64 -11.70 8.76
N ALA A 199 -8.90 -12.06 9.02
CA ALA A 199 -9.80 -12.56 8.00
C ALA A 199 -10.09 -11.51 6.89
N ARG A 200 -10.27 -10.23 7.28
CA ARG A 200 -10.43 -9.13 6.32
C ARG A 200 -9.18 -8.94 5.45
N ALA A 201 -7.99 -9.00 6.05
CA ALA A 201 -6.73 -8.87 5.32
C ALA A 201 -6.55 -10.01 4.29
N THR A 202 -6.87 -11.25 4.67
CA THR A 202 -6.86 -12.40 3.74
C THR A 202 -7.85 -12.22 2.60
N ALA A 203 -9.08 -11.77 2.90
CA ALA A 203 -10.11 -11.54 1.89
C ALA A 203 -9.69 -10.45 0.89
N GLU A 204 -9.14 -9.32 1.36
CA GLU A 204 -8.70 -8.25 0.46
C GLU A 204 -7.49 -8.68 -0.38
N SER A 205 -6.56 -9.44 0.18
CA SER A 205 -5.47 -10.05 -0.59
C SER A 205 -6.00 -10.95 -1.71
N GLY A 206 -6.99 -11.80 -1.41
CA GLY A 206 -7.66 -12.63 -2.42
C GLY A 206 -8.37 -11.80 -3.51
N ARG A 207 -9.00 -10.69 -3.12
CA ARG A 207 -9.68 -9.77 -4.05
C ARG A 207 -8.69 -9.09 -4.99
N VAL A 208 -7.53 -8.66 -4.48
CA VAL A 208 -6.44 -8.07 -5.28
C VAL A 208 -5.89 -9.09 -6.28
N THR A 209 -5.66 -10.34 -5.86
CA THR A 209 -5.21 -11.40 -6.78
C THR A 209 -6.24 -11.68 -7.88
N ALA A 210 -7.53 -11.75 -7.54
CA ALA A 210 -8.59 -11.95 -8.51
C ALA A 210 -8.69 -10.80 -9.52
N GLU A 211 -8.55 -9.55 -9.05
CA GLU A 211 -8.58 -8.38 -9.94
C GLU A 211 -7.35 -8.35 -10.86
N SER A 212 -6.17 -8.66 -10.35
CA SER A 212 -4.97 -8.81 -11.18
C SER A 212 -5.16 -9.88 -12.26
N GLY A 213 -5.77 -11.02 -11.92
CA GLY A 213 -6.10 -12.07 -12.89
C GLY A 213 -7.09 -11.61 -13.97
N ARG A 214 -8.11 -10.82 -13.59
CA ARG A 214 -9.07 -10.23 -14.54
C ARG A 214 -8.38 -9.27 -15.52
N VAL A 215 -7.48 -8.42 -15.03
CA VAL A 215 -6.71 -7.49 -15.88
C VAL A 215 -5.84 -8.25 -16.88
N THR A 216 -5.14 -9.30 -16.45
CA THR A 216 -4.34 -10.14 -17.35
C THR A 216 -5.21 -10.79 -18.43
N ALA A 217 -6.36 -11.34 -18.06
CA ALA A 217 -7.28 -11.96 -19.01
C ALA A 217 -7.85 -10.95 -20.03
N GLU A 218 -8.18 -9.74 -19.57
CA GLU A 218 -8.69 -8.69 -20.46
C GLU A 218 -7.61 -8.20 -21.43
N ASN A 219 -6.37 -8.03 -20.98
CA ASN A 219 -5.26 -7.69 -21.86
C ASN A 219 -5.03 -8.77 -22.95
N ALA A 220 -5.10 -10.06 -22.57
CA ALA A 220 -5.01 -11.15 -23.54
C ALA A 220 -6.15 -11.11 -24.56
N ARG A 221 -7.38 -10.80 -24.12
CA ARG A 221 -8.55 -10.64 -25.00
C ARG A 221 -8.36 -9.49 -25.99
N VAL A 222 -7.84 -8.34 -25.52
CA VAL A 222 -7.53 -7.18 -26.37
C VAL A 222 -6.46 -7.52 -27.42
N SER A 223 -5.38 -8.20 -27.04
CA SER A 223 -4.35 -8.64 -27.99
C SER A 223 -4.89 -9.60 -29.05
N ALA A 224 -5.74 -10.54 -28.65
CA ALA A 224 -6.39 -11.47 -29.58
C ALA A 224 -7.32 -10.71 -30.56
N GLU A 225 -8.07 -9.74 -30.06
CA GLU A 225 -8.96 -8.92 -30.89
C GLU A 225 -8.20 -8.05 -31.89
N ASN A 226 -7.08 -7.44 -31.48
CA ASN A 226 -6.21 -6.69 -32.39
C ASN A 226 -5.67 -7.59 -33.52
N THR A 227 -5.31 -8.83 -33.20
CA THR A 227 -4.88 -9.82 -34.19
C THR A 227 -6.01 -10.17 -35.16
N ARG A 228 -7.23 -10.37 -34.64
CA ARG A 228 -8.43 -10.62 -35.45
C ARG A 228 -8.71 -9.48 -36.42
N VAL A 229 -8.62 -8.23 -35.95
CA VAL A 229 -8.82 -7.03 -36.77
C VAL A 229 -7.75 -6.92 -37.86
N SER A 230 -6.48 -7.14 -37.54
CA SER A 230 -5.40 -7.13 -38.54
C SER A 230 -5.63 -8.18 -39.64
N ASN A 231 -6.00 -9.40 -39.26
CA ASN A 231 -6.34 -10.46 -40.20
C ASN A 231 -7.55 -10.09 -41.07
N GLU A 232 -8.54 -9.39 -40.51
CA GLU A 232 -9.71 -8.94 -41.29
C GLU A 232 -9.33 -7.91 -42.34
N ASN A 233 -8.51 -6.92 -42.00
CA ASN A 233 -8.02 -5.93 -42.97
C ASN A 233 -7.23 -6.59 -44.12
N ILE A 234 -6.47 -7.65 -43.82
CA ILE A 234 -5.77 -8.45 -44.83
C ILE A 234 -6.79 -9.18 -45.73
N ARG A 235 -7.84 -9.79 -45.15
CA ARG A 235 -8.90 -10.43 -45.94
C ARG A 235 -9.62 -9.44 -46.84
N GLU A 236 -9.95 -8.25 -46.34
CA GLU A 236 -10.57 -7.18 -47.14
C GLU A 236 -9.68 -6.76 -48.31
N THR A 237 -8.36 -6.59 -48.07
CA THR A 237 -7.40 -6.24 -49.13
C THR A 237 -7.31 -7.33 -50.20
N ASN A 238 -7.23 -8.60 -49.78
CA ASN A 238 -7.19 -9.74 -50.70
C ASN A 238 -8.49 -9.89 -51.50
N GLU A 239 -9.63 -9.63 -50.87
CA GLU A 239 -10.94 -9.60 -51.53
C GLU A 239 -10.98 -8.53 -52.63
N ALA A 240 -10.55 -7.30 -52.31
CA ALA A 240 -10.47 -6.21 -53.28
C ALA A 240 -9.56 -6.56 -54.47
N ASN A 241 -8.39 -7.15 -54.22
CA ASN A 241 -7.49 -7.61 -55.28
C ASN A 241 -8.12 -8.69 -56.17
N ARG A 242 -8.86 -9.64 -55.57
CA ARG A 242 -9.55 -10.69 -56.33
C ARG A 242 -10.64 -10.10 -57.21
N VAL A 243 -11.42 -9.14 -56.70
CA VAL A 243 -12.46 -8.44 -57.47
C VAL A 243 -11.85 -7.71 -58.67
N THR A 244 -10.74 -7.00 -58.47
CA THR A 244 -10.02 -6.32 -59.56
C THR A 244 -9.54 -7.32 -60.61
N ALA A 245 -8.88 -8.41 -60.20
CA ALA A 245 -8.39 -9.43 -61.12
C ALA A 245 -9.52 -10.10 -61.92
N GLU A 246 -10.67 -10.33 -61.29
CA GLU A 246 -11.84 -10.88 -61.99
C GLU A 246 -12.43 -9.88 -63.00
N SER A 247 -12.46 -8.60 -62.66
CA SER A 247 -12.87 -7.53 -63.59
C SER A 247 -11.96 -7.47 -64.83
N ASP A 248 -10.65 -7.60 -64.64
CA ASP A 248 -9.67 -7.65 -65.74
C ASP A 248 -9.87 -8.89 -66.60
N ARG A 249 -10.11 -10.05 -65.98
CA ARG A 249 -10.40 -11.31 -66.69
C ARG A 249 -11.65 -11.20 -67.55
N VAL A 250 -12.72 -10.61 -67.03
CA VAL A 250 -13.96 -10.37 -67.78
C VAL A 250 -13.71 -9.44 -68.96
N THR A 251 -12.92 -8.38 -68.77
CA THR A 251 -12.55 -7.44 -69.84
C THR A 251 -11.75 -8.12 -70.95
N ALA A 252 -10.76 -8.94 -70.60
CA ALA A 252 -9.98 -9.73 -71.55
C ALA A 252 -10.85 -10.73 -72.32
N GLU A 253 -11.80 -11.38 -71.64
CA GLU A 253 -12.72 -12.33 -72.25
C GLU A 253 -13.68 -11.65 -73.24
N ASN A 254 -14.21 -10.47 -72.90
CA ASN A 254 -15.04 -9.68 -73.82
C ASN A 254 -14.25 -9.25 -75.07
N THR A 255 -12.96 -8.93 -74.91
CA THR A 255 -12.06 -8.63 -76.03
C THR A 255 -11.86 -9.86 -76.92
N ARG A 256 -11.63 -11.04 -76.32
CA ARG A 256 -11.49 -12.31 -77.04
C ARG A 256 -12.77 -12.64 -77.84
N ILE A 257 -13.94 -12.47 -77.24
CA ILE A 257 -15.24 -12.66 -77.91
C ILE A 257 -15.38 -11.70 -79.10
N SER A 258 -15.01 -10.43 -78.94
CA SER A 258 -15.08 -9.44 -80.01
C SER A 258 -14.15 -9.78 -81.19
N ASN A 259 -12.92 -10.22 -80.88
CA ASN A 259 -11.97 -10.69 -81.89
C ASN A 259 -12.50 -11.94 -82.62
N GLU A 260 -13.10 -12.86 -81.88
CA GLU A 260 -13.67 -14.09 -82.45
C GLU A 260 -14.87 -13.80 -83.37
N ASN A 261 -15.76 -12.87 -82.98
CA ASN A 261 -16.84 -12.40 -83.84
C ASN A 261 -16.30 -11.76 -85.13
N THR A 262 -15.22 -10.99 -85.04
CA THR A 262 -14.54 -10.41 -86.22
C THR A 262 -13.97 -11.50 -87.13
N ARG A 263 -13.31 -12.52 -86.56
CA ARG A 263 -12.80 -13.68 -87.30
C ARG A 263 -13.92 -14.43 -88.01
N ILE A 264 -15.05 -14.67 -87.34
CA ILE A 264 -16.23 -15.32 -87.92
C ILE A 264 -16.79 -14.48 -89.09
N ALA A 265 -16.88 -13.16 -88.95
CA ALA A 265 -17.34 -12.28 -90.02
C ALA A 265 -16.41 -12.33 -91.26
N ASN A 266 -15.09 -12.32 -91.04
CA ASN A 266 -14.10 -12.46 -92.10
C ASN A 266 -14.20 -13.84 -92.79
N GLU A 267 -14.41 -14.90 -92.01
CA GLU A 267 -14.58 -16.26 -92.51
C GLU A 267 -15.86 -16.39 -93.37
N ASN A 268 -16.97 -15.83 -92.92
CA ASN A 268 -18.21 -15.78 -93.71
C ASN A 268 -18.02 -15.02 -95.03
N THR A 269 -17.22 -13.95 -95.02
CA THR A 269 -16.85 -13.22 -96.24
C THR A 269 -16.02 -14.09 -97.17
N ARG A 270 -15.03 -14.81 -96.66
CA ARG A 270 -14.22 -15.77 -97.44
C ARG A 270 -15.07 -16.87 -98.06
N ILE A 271 -15.99 -17.46 -97.29
CA ILE A 271 -16.92 -18.49 -97.77
C ILE A 271 -17.78 -17.93 -98.92
N SER A 272 -18.30 -16.71 -98.77
CA SER A 272 -19.09 -16.05 -99.82
C SER A 272 -18.28 -15.80 -101.09
N ASN A 273 -17.04 -15.32 -100.95
CA ASN A 273 -16.13 -15.11 -102.07
C ASN A 273 -15.76 -16.42 -102.78
N GLU A 274 -15.49 -17.48 -102.02
CA GLU A 274 -15.20 -18.80 -102.58
C GLU A 274 -16.42 -19.38 -103.31
N ALA A 275 -17.62 -19.25 -102.74
CA ALA A 275 -18.86 -19.64 -103.42
C ALA A 275 -19.04 -18.88 -104.75
N ALA A 276 -18.76 -17.57 -104.78
CA ALA A 276 -18.77 -16.79 -106.01
C ALA A 276 -17.72 -17.26 -107.03
N ARG A 277 -16.50 -17.59 -106.58
CA ARG A 277 -15.44 -18.15 -107.43
C ARG A 277 -15.85 -19.49 -108.04
N GLN A 278 -16.42 -20.39 -107.23
CA GLN A 278 -16.89 -21.69 -107.69
C GLN A 278 -18.03 -21.56 -108.70
N ALA A 279 -18.98 -20.64 -108.46
CA ALA A 279 -20.02 -20.33 -109.44
C ALA A 279 -19.43 -19.80 -110.77
N ALA A 280 -18.41 -18.95 -110.71
CA ALA A 280 -17.72 -18.46 -111.91
C ALA A 280 -16.95 -19.56 -112.68
N ILE A 281 -16.43 -20.57 -111.97
CA ILE A 281 -15.79 -21.76 -112.55
C ILE A 281 -16.83 -22.68 -113.20
N GLY A 282 -17.95 -22.95 -112.52
CA GLY A 282 -19.05 -23.74 -113.08
C GLY A 282 -19.58 -23.19 -114.41
N ASN A 283 -19.41 -21.89 -114.66
CA ASN A 283 -19.73 -21.24 -115.93
C ASN A 283 -18.70 -21.46 -117.06
N LEU A 284 -17.61 -22.21 -116.86
CA LEU A 284 -16.69 -22.63 -117.92
C LEU A 284 -17.08 -24.03 -118.41
N VAL A 285 -17.45 -24.14 -119.68
CA VAL A 285 -17.90 -25.42 -120.27
C VAL A 285 -16.94 -25.82 -121.38
N THR A 286 -16.16 -26.87 -121.18
CA THR A 286 -15.34 -27.45 -122.23
C THR A 286 -16.22 -28.23 -123.21
N LYS A 287 -16.10 -27.94 -124.50
CA LYS A 287 -16.89 -28.55 -125.59
C LYS A 287 -16.07 -29.46 -126.50
N GLY A 288 -14.83 -29.77 -126.13
CA GLY A 288 -13.92 -30.60 -126.93
C GLY A 288 -13.42 -29.87 -128.18
N GLU A 289 -13.17 -30.61 -129.25
CA GLU A 289 -12.68 -30.05 -130.52
C GLU A 289 -13.74 -29.15 -131.19
N TYR A 290 -13.30 -28.03 -131.76
CA TYR A 290 -14.19 -27.10 -132.45
C TYR A 290 -14.90 -27.77 -133.64
N ASN A 291 -16.22 -27.62 -133.69
CA ASN A 291 -17.09 -28.08 -134.77
C ASN A 291 -17.88 -26.89 -135.32
N PRO A 292 -17.78 -26.57 -136.62
CA PRO A 292 -18.42 -25.40 -137.21
C PRO A 292 -19.96 -25.41 -137.17
N SER A 293 -20.59 -26.58 -136.97
CA SER A 293 -22.06 -26.71 -136.88
C SER A 293 -22.60 -26.52 -135.46
N THR A 294 -21.72 -26.40 -134.46
CA THR A 294 -22.11 -26.23 -133.07
C THR A 294 -22.18 -24.75 -132.71
N THR A 295 -23.29 -24.33 -132.09
CA THR A 295 -23.38 -23.01 -131.45
C THR A 295 -22.66 -23.03 -130.11
N TYR A 296 -21.64 -22.19 -129.97
CA TYR A 296 -20.85 -22.03 -128.77
C TYR A 296 -21.31 -20.81 -128.00
N GLN A 297 -21.70 -21.02 -126.74
CA GLN A 297 -22.09 -19.94 -125.81
C GLN A 297 -20.84 -19.25 -125.24
N PRO A 298 -20.94 -18.00 -124.75
CA PRO A 298 -19.84 -17.34 -124.04
C PRO A 298 -19.24 -18.26 -122.96
N ARG A 299 -17.91 -18.23 -122.81
CA ARG A 299 -17.12 -19.08 -121.90
C ARG A 299 -17.07 -20.57 -122.25
N ASN A 300 -17.62 -21.00 -123.39
CA ASN A 300 -17.35 -22.34 -123.89
C ASN A 300 -15.90 -22.44 -124.35
N ILE A 301 -15.21 -23.50 -123.94
CA ILE A 301 -13.82 -23.74 -124.30
C ILE A 301 -13.76 -24.83 -125.36
N VAL A 302 -13.02 -24.60 -126.44
CA VAL A 302 -12.78 -25.59 -127.50
C VAL A 302 -11.29 -25.76 -127.75
N THR A 303 -10.92 -26.91 -128.30
CA THR A 303 -9.59 -27.13 -128.88
C THR A 303 -9.64 -26.97 -130.40
N TYR A 304 -8.61 -26.35 -130.98
CA TYR A 304 -8.48 -26.13 -132.43
C TYR A 304 -7.00 -26.14 -132.82
N TYR A 305 -6.61 -27.09 -133.67
CA TYR A 305 -5.21 -27.31 -134.08
C TYR A 305 -4.21 -27.42 -132.91
N GLY A 306 -4.62 -28.07 -131.82
CA GLY A 306 -3.80 -28.27 -130.62
C GLY A 306 -3.66 -27.03 -129.71
N SER A 307 -4.23 -25.89 -130.09
CA SER A 307 -4.41 -24.72 -129.22
C SER A 307 -5.80 -24.76 -128.59
N SER A 308 -5.98 -24.13 -127.43
CA SER A 308 -7.27 -24.00 -126.76
C SER A 308 -7.78 -22.56 -126.83
N TYR A 309 -9.08 -22.41 -127.07
CA TYR A 309 -9.76 -21.12 -127.21
C TYR A 309 -11.02 -21.07 -126.35
N ILE A 310 -11.37 -19.89 -125.85
CA ILE A 310 -12.62 -19.63 -125.13
C ILE A 310 -13.50 -18.68 -125.96
N ALA A 311 -14.78 -19.00 -126.13
CA ALA A 311 -15.74 -18.13 -126.80
C ALA A 311 -16.01 -16.90 -125.94
N LYS A 312 -15.85 -15.70 -126.51
CA LYS A 312 -16.12 -14.42 -125.84
C LYS A 312 -17.60 -14.03 -125.88
N GLN A 313 -18.28 -14.43 -126.96
CA GLN A 313 -19.70 -14.21 -127.19
C GLN A 313 -20.29 -15.43 -127.92
N GLU A 314 -21.61 -15.49 -128.06
CA GLU A 314 -22.24 -16.57 -128.81
C GLU A 314 -21.75 -16.61 -130.26
N THR A 315 -21.42 -17.80 -130.77
CA THR A 315 -20.91 -17.95 -132.14
C THR A 315 -21.22 -19.33 -132.75
N THR A 316 -21.52 -19.34 -134.06
CA THR A 316 -21.70 -20.56 -134.87
C THR A 316 -20.94 -20.38 -136.19
N GLY A 317 -20.23 -21.39 -136.66
CA GLY A 317 -19.49 -21.36 -137.94
C GLY A 317 -18.20 -20.52 -137.98
N ASN A 318 -17.95 -19.63 -137.02
CA ASN A 318 -16.73 -18.81 -136.99
C ASN A 318 -15.55 -19.57 -136.33
N ALA A 319 -14.46 -19.77 -137.08
CA ALA A 319 -13.29 -20.49 -136.59
C ALA A 319 -12.64 -19.84 -135.34
N PRO A 320 -12.04 -20.63 -134.43
CA PRO A 320 -11.40 -20.14 -133.21
C PRO A 320 -10.25 -19.11 -133.39
N THR A 321 -9.73 -18.97 -134.60
CA THR A 321 -8.76 -17.91 -134.96
C THR A 321 -9.38 -16.52 -135.09
N ASN A 322 -10.72 -16.41 -135.17
CA ASN A 322 -11.40 -15.12 -135.21
C ASN A 322 -11.43 -14.48 -133.81
N SER A 323 -10.56 -13.49 -133.61
CA SER A 323 -10.38 -12.79 -132.33
C SER A 323 -11.59 -11.98 -131.88
N THR A 324 -12.60 -11.75 -132.73
CA THR A 324 -13.87 -11.13 -132.33
C THR A 324 -14.73 -12.08 -131.50
N TYR A 325 -14.78 -13.36 -131.86
CA TYR A 325 -15.62 -14.36 -131.19
C TYR A 325 -14.86 -15.23 -130.21
N TRP A 326 -13.56 -15.39 -130.40
CA TRP A 326 -12.73 -16.31 -129.63
C TRP A 326 -11.53 -15.61 -129.01
N GLN A 327 -11.11 -16.10 -127.86
CA GLN A 327 -9.87 -15.72 -127.19
C GLN A 327 -9.00 -16.97 -127.07
N LEU A 328 -7.77 -16.88 -127.56
CA LEU A 328 -6.76 -17.92 -127.35
C LEU A 328 -6.39 -17.98 -125.86
N ILE A 329 -6.53 -19.16 -125.26
CA ILE A 329 -6.21 -19.39 -123.84
C ILE A 329 -5.00 -20.31 -123.64
N ALA A 330 -4.62 -21.09 -124.65
CA ALA A 330 -3.36 -21.85 -124.65
C ALA A 330 -2.90 -22.13 -126.09
N GLN A 331 -1.61 -21.89 -126.38
CA GLN A 331 -0.98 -22.24 -127.67
C GLN A 331 -0.45 -23.68 -127.64
N LYS A 332 -0.52 -24.38 -128.78
CA LYS A 332 0.17 -25.67 -128.98
C LYS A 332 1.69 -25.50 -128.85
N GLY A 333 2.37 -26.35 -128.07
CA GLY A 333 3.84 -26.37 -127.96
C GLY A 333 4.57 -27.15 -129.07
N GLU A 334 5.86 -26.87 -129.25
CA GLU A 334 6.80 -27.61 -130.14
C GLU A 334 7.46 -28.80 -129.42
N LYS A 335 7.81 -29.88 -130.15
CA LYS A 335 8.44 -31.10 -129.61
C LYS A 335 9.96 -30.89 -129.43
N GLY A 336 10.51 -31.09 -128.22
CA GLY A 336 11.94 -30.89 -127.91
C GLY A 336 12.91 -31.89 -128.57
N ALA A 337 14.17 -31.48 -128.76
CA ALA A 337 15.25 -32.21 -129.45
C ALA A 337 15.92 -33.32 -128.59
N THR A 338 16.46 -34.37 -129.24
CA THR A 338 17.13 -35.52 -128.61
C THR A 338 18.64 -35.26 -128.42
N LEU A 339 19.18 -35.45 -127.22
CA LEU A 339 20.59 -35.26 -126.87
C LEU A 339 21.38 -36.58 -126.92
N SER A 340 22.64 -36.56 -127.38
CA SER A 340 23.50 -37.72 -127.65
C SER A 340 24.83 -37.68 -126.85
N PRO A 341 25.00 -38.43 -125.76
CA PRO A 341 26.22 -38.37 -124.95
C PRO A 341 27.49 -38.90 -125.67
N ARG A 342 28.60 -38.16 -125.55
CA ARG A 342 29.91 -38.45 -126.16
C ARG A 342 31.07 -38.62 -125.16
N GLY A 343 30.85 -38.39 -123.87
CA GLY A 343 31.88 -38.54 -122.82
C GLY A 343 32.72 -37.27 -122.64
N ALA A 344 33.97 -37.39 -122.16
CA ALA A 344 34.82 -36.22 -121.92
C ALA A 344 35.21 -35.51 -123.23
N TYR A 345 35.24 -34.17 -123.20
CA TYR A 345 35.64 -33.38 -124.37
C TYR A 345 37.08 -33.68 -124.78
N ASP A 346 37.23 -34.13 -126.02
CA ASP A 346 38.49 -34.29 -126.74
C ASP A 346 38.58 -33.27 -127.90
N PRO A 347 39.60 -32.38 -127.92
CA PRO A 347 39.75 -31.35 -128.96
C PRO A 347 40.03 -31.91 -130.36
N LEU A 348 40.37 -33.19 -130.50
CA LEU A 348 40.60 -33.83 -131.80
C LEU A 348 39.33 -34.45 -132.40
N VAL A 349 38.22 -34.51 -131.65
CA VAL A 349 36.94 -35.08 -132.11
C VAL A 349 36.04 -34.00 -132.73
N ASN A 350 35.38 -34.35 -133.84
CA ASN A 350 34.32 -33.52 -134.43
C ASN A 350 32.99 -33.78 -133.69
N TYR A 351 32.43 -32.75 -133.06
CA TYR A 351 31.12 -32.79 -132.42
C TYR A 351 30.04 -32.17 -133.29
N THR A 352 28.82 -32.66 -133.17
CA THR A 352 27.64 -32.20 -133.93
C THR A 352 26.49 -31.82 -133.01
N PHE A 353 25.49 -31.10 -133.53
CA PHE A 353 24.34 -30.61 -132.76
C PHE A 353 23.71 -31.70 -131.89
N GLY A 354 23.59 -31.44 -130.60
CA GLY A 354 23.01 -32.35 -129.61
C GLY A 354 24.00 -33.33 -128.99
N ASP A 355 25.27 -33.38 -129.43
CA ASP A 355 26.30 -34.19 -128.78
C ASP A 355 26.64 -33.63 -127.39
N VAL A 356 26.57 -34.43 -126.33
CA VAL A 356 26.82 -34.01 -124.94
C VAL A 356 28.21 -34.45 -124.49
N VAL A 357 29.05 -33.52 -124.06
CA VAL A 357 30.39 -33.80 -123.51
C VAL A 357 30.52 -33.34 -122.06
N SER A 358 31.41 -33.96 -121.30
CA SER A 358 31.85 -33.44 -120.00
C SER A 358 33.15 -32.66 -120.14
N TYR A 359 33.21 -31.45 -119.57
CA TYR A 359 34.36 -30.57 -119.61
C TYR A 359 34.49 -29.79 -118.30
N GLN A 360 35.65 -29.89 -117.64
CA GLN A 360 35.93 -29.26 -116.34
C GLN A 360 34.89 -29.58 -115.23
N GLY A 361 34.37 -30.81 -115.24
CA GLY A 361 33.34 -31.25 -114.30
C GLY A 361 31.95 -31.16 -114.92
N ASP A 362 31.62 -30.06 -115.59
CA ASP A 362 30.27 -29.81 -116.11
C ASP A 362 29.97 -30.53 -117.42
N ALA A 363 28.69 -30.80 -117.67
CA ALA A 363 28.21 -31.30 -118.95
C ALA A 363 27.77 -30.14 -119.85
N TYR A 364 28.15 -30.20 -121.12
CA TYR A 364 27.76 -29.27 -122.18
C TYR A 364 27.22 -30.05 -123.36
N TYR A 365 26.29 -29.50 -124.13
CA TYR A 365 25.88 -30.09 -125.41
C TYR A 365 26.13 -29.15 -126.57
N CYS A 366 26.58 -29.73 -127.68
CA CYS A 366 27.01 -29.02 -128.88
C CYS A 366 25.80 -28.36 -129.56
N LEU A 367 25.89 -27.05 -129.81
CA LEU A 367 24.89 -26.22 -130.49
C LEU A 367 25.18 -26.07 -131.99
N GLN A 368 26.42 -26.30 -132.43
CA GLN A 368 26.83 -26.21 -133.83
C GLN A 368 28.08 -27.07 -134.05
N ALA A 369 28.20 -27.71 -135.21
CA ALA A 369 29.31 -28.64 -135.45
C ALA A 369 30.69 -27.97 -135.29
N CYS A 370 31.57 -28.57 -134.50
CA CYS A 370 32.88 -28.00 -134.17
C CYS A 370 33.95 -29.06 -133.86
N GLN A 371 35.22 -28.70 -134.07
CA GLN A 371 36.41 -29.47 -133.68
C GLN A 371 37.41 -28.52 -133.04
N GLY A 372 38.03 -28.95 -131.94
CA GLY A 372 39.04 -28.14 -131.23
C GLY A 372 38.50 -26.87 -130.57
N ILE A 373 37.19 -26.61 -130.61
CA ILE A 373 36.54 -25.49 -129.92
C ILE A 373 36.04 -25.96 -128.56
N ASP A 374 36.60 -25.34 -127.52
CA ASP A 374 36.35 -25.64 -126.14
C ASP A 374 34.87 -25.47 -125.70
N PRO A 375 34.33 -26.36 -124.84
CA PRO A 375 32.94 -26.29 -124.35
C PRO A 375 32.54 -25.03 -123.58
N SER A 376 33.49 -24.21 -123.15
CA SER A 376 33.19 -22.88 -122.58
C SER A 376 32.68 -21.86 -123.63
N ASN A 377 32.81 -22.15 -124.93
CA ASN A 377 32.32 -21.26 -125.98
C ASN A 377 30.80 -21.40 -126.19
N ALA A 378 30.04 -20.47 -125.61
CA ALA A 378 28.58 -20.42 -125.66
C ALA A 378 27.95 -20.36 -127.07
N THR A 379 28.74 -20.13 -128.12
CA THR A 379 28.25 -20.14 -129.51
C THR A 379 28.13 -21.56 -130.06
N TYR A 380 29.06 -22.43 -129.66
CA TYR A 380 29.15 -23.81 -130.16
C TYR A 380 28.69 -24.84 -129.13
N TRP A 381 28.57 -24.44 -127.86
CA TRP A 381 28.23 -25.32 -126.75
C TRP A 381 27.26 -24.62 -125.81
N ALA A 382 26.21 -25.33 -125.41
CA ALA A 382 25.31 -24.92 -124.35
C ALA A 382 25.67 -25.68 -123.08
N TYR A 383 25.72 -24.95 -121.96
CA TYR A 383 25.75 -25.56 -120.65
C TYR A 383 24.55 -26.48 -120.47
N PHE A 384 24.78 -27.70 -120.02
CA PHE A 384 23.75 -28.70 -119.83
C PHE A 384 23.43 -28.91 -118.35
N LEU A 385 24.41 -29.36 -117.56
CA LEU A 385 24.25 -29.75 -116.16
C LEU A 385 25.58 -29.59 -115.41
N GLU A 386 25.51 -29.24 -114.11
CA GLU A 386 26.67 -29.09 -113.23
C GLU A 386 27.30 -30.44 -112.89
N GLY A 387 28.63 -30.50 -112.97
CA GLY A 387 29.44 -31.62 -112.53
C GLY A 387 29.63 -31.61 -111.03
N GLY A 388 28.93 -32.50 -110.33
CA GLY A 388 29.01 -32.59 -108.88
C GLY A 388 30.44 -32.75 -108.35
N VAL A 389 30.95 -31.70 -107.72
CA VAL A 389 32.02 -31.77 -106.72
C VAL A 389 31.41 -31.61 -105.34
N SER A 390 31.79 -32.55 -104.49
CA SER A 390 31.42 -32.71 -103.08
C SER A 390 31.88 -31.54 -102.21
N GLU A 391 31.07 -31.27 -101.18
CA GLU A 391 31.35 -30.47 -99.98
C GLU A 391 31.41 -28.95 -100.14
N HIS A 392 30.29 -28.28 -99.85
CA HIS A 392 30.33 -26.94 -99.25
C HIS A 392 29.45 -26.86 -98.00
N ASN A 393 30.16 -26.91 -96.89
CA ASN A 393 29.77 -26.51 -95.55
C ASN A 393 29.46 -25.01 -95.51
N ALA A 394 28.19 -24.65 -95.29
CA ALA A 394 27.79 -23.42 -94.62
C ALA A 394 26.31 -23.50 -94.27
N LEU A 395 25.96 -24.27 -93.24
CA LEU A 395 24.74 -24.12 -92.42
C LEU A 395 24.72 -25.18 -91.30
N SER A 396 25.74 -25.16 -90.44
CA SER A 396 25.69 -25.81 -89.12
C SER A 396 26.05 -24.78 -88.06
N GLY A 397 25.05 -24.02 -87.60
CA GLY A 397 25.27 -22.93 -86.66
C GLY A 397 24.03 -22.23 -86.14
N LEU A 398 22.86 -22.87 -86.15
CA LEU A 398 21.69 -22.37 -85.41
C LEU A 398 21.29 -23.41 -84.38
N ASN A 399 21.83 -23.27 -83.17
CA ASN A 399 21.23 -23.87 -81.99
C ASN A 399 20.39 -22.82 -81.26
N SER A 400 19.18 -23.24 -80.93
CA SER A 400 18.22 -22.57 -80.05
C SER A 400 18.88 -22.16 -78.74
N GLY A 401 19.11 -20.86 -78.51
CA GLY A 401 19.66 -20.39 -77.24
C GLY A 401 20.17 -18.97 -77.22
N ASP A 402 19.43 -17.99 -77.75
CA ASP A 402 19.67 -16.58 -77.42
C ASP A 402 18.90 -16.21 -76.15
N TYR A 403 19.55 -16.30 -75.00
CA TYR A 403 19.17 -15.56 -73.79
C TYR A 403 20.44 -15.07 -73.05
N LEU A 404 20.68 -13.76 -73.19
CA LEU A 404 21.33 -12.84 -72.26
C LEU A 404 22.30 -13.45 -71.22
N HIS A 405 23.61 -13.32 -71.49
CA HIS A 405 24.65 -13.49 -70.47
C HIS A 405 24.89 -12.16 -69.73
N LEU A 406 24.49 -12.10 -68.45
CA LEU A 406 24.96 -11.11 -67.47
C LEU A 406 26.47 -11.29 -67.23
N THR A 407 27.19 -10.18 -67.05
CA THR A 407 28.64 -10.13 -66.90
C THR A 407 29.09 -10.59 -65.50
N ALA A 408 30.35 -11.02 -65.37
CA ALA A 408 30.93 -11.48 -64.10
C ALA A 408 30.92 -10.42 -62.99
N ALA A 409 30.87 -9.12 -63.35
CA ALA A 409 30.73 -8.01 -62.41
C ALA A 409 29.29 -7.89 -61.88
N GLU A 410 28.28 -8.17 -62.69
CA GLU A 410 26.85 -8.15 -62.30
C GLU A 410 26.49 -9.35 -61.42
N LYS A 411 27.16 -10.49 -61.62
CA LYS A 411 27.04 -11.67 -60.74
C LYS A 411 27.68 -11.45 -59.36
N ALA A 412 28.79 -10.69 -59.30
CA ALA A 412 29.46 -10.34 -58.04
C ALA A 412 28.67 -9.31 -57.20
N ALA A 413 27.90 -8.42 -57.84
CA ALA A 413 27.04 -7.46 -57.14
C ALA A 413 25.83 -8.11 -56.45
N MET A 414 25.39 -9.28 -56.93
CA MET A 414 24.26 -10.05 -56.35
C MET A 414 24.65 -10.93 -55.15
N GLU A 415 25.92 -11.30 -54.98
CA GLU A 415 26.36 -12.16 -53.86
C GLU A 415 26.72 -11.38 -52.58
N THR A 416 26.96 -10.06 -52.66
CA THR A 416 27.35 -9.24 -51.50
C THR A 416 26.16 -8.80 -50.62
N GLN A 417 24.92 -9.01 -51.05
CA GLN A 417 23.72 -8.66 -50.29
C GLN A 417 23.23 -9.80 -49.36
N SER A 418 23.66 -11.04 -49.62
CA SER A 418 23.27 -12.23 -48.84
C SER A 418 24.06 -12.38 -47.52
N GLY A 419 25.31 -11.91 -47.48
CA GLY A 419 26.17 -12.02 -46.30
C GLY A 419 25.80 -11.08 -45.13
N ALA A 420 25.17 -9.94 -45.42
CA ALA A 420 24.73 -8.97 -44.41
C ALA A 420 23.41 -9.39 -43.74
N GLN A 421 22.47 -9.93 -44.51
CA GLN A 421 21.19 -10.44 -43.99
C GLN A 421 21.41 -11.66 -43.08
N THR A 422 22.28 -12.59 -43.49
CA THR A 422 22.56 -13.81 -42.70
C THR A 422 23.27 -13.51 -41.36
N LYS A 423 24.03 -12.41 -41.26
CA LYS A 423 24.65 -11.95 -40.00
C LYS A 423 23.67 -11.17 -39.11
N ALA A 424 22.73 -10.44 -39.69
CA ALA A 424 21.65 -9.75 -38.95
C ALA A 424 20.67 -10.77 -38.34
N ASP A 425 20.28 -11.79 -39.10
CA ASP A 425 19.37 -12.84 -38.63
C ASP A 425 20.01 -13.71 -37.54
N ALA A 426 21.33 -13.97 -37.64
CA ALA A 426 22.09 -14.67 -36.60
C ALA A 426 22.28 -13.84 -35.32
N ALA A 427 22.47 -12.52 -35.44
CA ALA A 427 22.54 -11.61 -34.30
C ALA A 427 21.18 -11.45 -33.60
N GLN A 428 20.08 -11.46 -34.36
CA GLN A 428 18.72 -11.39 -33.82
C GLN A 428 18.30 -12.69 -33.11
N ALA A 429 18.65 -13.85 -33.68
CA ALA A 429 18.45 -15.15 -33.03
C ALA A 429 19.31 -15.31 -31.76
N ALA A 430 20.54 -14.77 -31.73
CA ALA A 430 21.36 -14.75 -30.52
C ALA A 430 20.76 -13.83 -29.44
N ALA A 431 20.26 -12.64 -29.81
CA ALA A 431 19.62 -11.72 -28.88
C ALA A 431 18.34 -12.31 -28.25
N GLN A 432 17.53 -13.04 -29.02
CA GLN A 432 16.34 -13.74 -28.50
C GLN A 432 16.70 -14.90 -27.56
N ASN A 433 17.70 -15.70 -27.89
CA ASN A 433 18.16 -16.77 -26.99
C ASN A 433 18.73 -16.25 -25.66
N TYR A 434 19.41 -15.09 -25.66
CA TYR A 434 19.87 -14.45 -24.42
C TYR A 434 18.72 -13.83 -23.61
N ALA A 435 17.72 -13.25 -24.26
CA ALA A 435 16.52 -12.73 -23.60
C ALA A 435 15.71 -13.86 -22.93
N ASP A 436 15.52 -14.99 -23.62
CA ASP A 436 14.81 -16.15 -23.09
C ASP A 436 15.59 -16.83 -21.96
N ALA A 437 16.92 -16.86 -22.02
CA ALA A 437 17.76 -17.34 -20.92
C ALA A 437 17.70 -16.42 -19.68
N ALA A 438 17.65 -15.10 -19.87
CA ALA A 438 17.48 -14.14 -18.78
C ALA A 438 16.09 -14.25 -18.13
N VAL A 439 15.03 -14.40 -18.93
CA VAL A 439 13.66 -14.60 -18.45
C VAL A 439 13.51 -15.93 -17.69
N ASN A 440 14.14 -17.01 -18.17
CA ASN A 440 14.14 -18.30 -17.46
C ASN A 440 14.99 -18.29 -16.18
N ALA A 441 16.11 -17.56 -16.15
CA ALA A 441 16.90 -17.36 -14.93
C ALA A 441 16.16 -16.54 -13.87
N LEU A 442 15.27 -15.62 -14.28
CA LEU A 442 14.37 -14.84 -13.43
C LEU A 442 13.17 -15.66 -12.91
N ALA A 443 12.68 -16.63 -13.70
CA ALA A 443 11.56 -17.50 -13.32
C ALA A 443 11.95 -18.64 -12.35
N GLY A 444 13.23 -19.03 -12.31
CA GLY A 444 13.71 -20.20 -11.54
C GLY A 444 14.03 -19.96 -10.06
N VAL A 445 14.04 -18.72 -9.58
CA VAL A 445 14.36 -18.39 -8.18
C VAL A 445 13.22 -17.57 -7.62
N GLY A 446 12.35 -18.18 -6.83
CA GLY A 446 11.15 -17.57 -6.25
C GLY A 446 11.44 -16.37 -5.34
N ASN A 447 11.81 -15.23 -5.93
CA ASN A 447 12.27 -14.07 -5.21
C ASN A 447 11.65 -12.79 -5.79
N THR A 448 10.91 -12.09 -4.93
CA THR A 448 10.26 -10.80 -5.17
C THR A 448 11.28 -9.69 -5.35
N LYS A 449 11.80 -9.49 -6.56
CA LYS A 449 12.56 -8.29 -6.91
C LYS A 449 11.65 -7.24 -7.54
N THR A 450 11.77 -6.00 -7.09
CA THR A 450 11.00 -4.87 -7.64
C THR A 450 11.52 -4.49 -9.02
N VAL A 451 10.64 -3.90 -9.87
CA VAL A 451 10.95 -3.50 -11.26
C VAL A 451 12.27 -2.73 -11.38
N LYS A 452 12.57 -1.86 -10.40
CA LYS A 452 13.82 -1.09 -10.35
C LYS A 452 15.07 -1.97 -10.16
N GLN A 453 14.99 -3.04 -9.36
CA GLN A 453 16.12 -3.95 -9.17
C GLN A 453 16.37 -4.82 -10.41
N ILE A 454 15.33 -5.11 -11.18
CA ILE A 454 15.44 -5.80 -12.47
C ILE A 454 16.11 -4.87 -13.49
N ASP A 455 15.68 -3.61 -13.55
CA ASP A 455 16.24 -2.57 -14.43
C ASP A 455 17.72 -2.28 -14.12
N ASP A 456 18.07 -2.11 -12.84
CA ASP A 456 19.45 -1.88 -12.39
C ASP A 456 20.34 -3.10 -12.70
N THR A 457 19.81 -4.33 -12.60
CA THR A 457 20.56 -5.57 -12.89
C THR A 457 20.77 -5.76 -14.40
N ILE A 458 19.75 -5.48 -15.22
CA ILE A 458 19.85 -5.53 -16.68
C ILE A 458 20.85 -4.48 -17.18
N THR A 459 20.77 -3.26 -16.64
CA THR A 459 21.69 -2.16 -16.97
C THR A 459 23.13 -2.49 -16.61
N ALA A 460 23.39 -3.08 -15.44
CA ALA A 460 24.72 -3.52 -15.03
C ALA A 460 25.26 -4.67 -15.90
N HIS A 461 24.41 -5.63 -16.27
CA HIS A 461 24.82 -6.78 -17.08
C HIS A 461 25.10 -6.41 -18.55
N LEU A 462 24.42 -5.37 -19.07
CA LEU A 462 24.66 -4.82 -20.41
C LEU A 462 25.93 -3.95 -20.48
N ALA A 463 26.30 -3.29 -19.37
CA ALA A 463 27.56 -2.54 -19.28
C ALA A 463 28.80 -3.47 -19.29
N ASP A 464 28.71 -4.65 -18.68
CA ASP A 464 29.80 -5.63 -18.63
C ASP A 464 29.93 -6.49 -19.91
N ASN A 465 28.86 -6.63 -20.71
CA ASN A 465 28.81 -7.49 -21.90
C ASN A 465 28.65 -6.71 -23.22
N MET A 466 29.49 -5.69 -23.47
CA MET A 466 29.70 -5.16 -24.82
C MET A 466 30.88 -5.85 -25.54
N PRO A 467 30.76 -7.06 -26.11
CA PRO A 467 31.73 -7.51 -27.09
C PRO A 467 31.20 -7.15 -28.48
N HIS A 468 31.96 -6.36 -29.22
CA HIS A 468 32.35 -6.60 -30.62
C HIS A 468 32.84 -5.29 -31.24
N ARG A 469 34.16 -5.17 -31.35
CA ARG A 469 34.83 -4.15 -32.16
C ARG A 469 34.91 -4.66 -33.59
N ALA A 470 34.42 -3.89 -34.55
CA ALA A 470 34.68 -4.12 -35.97
C ALA A 470 35.23 -2.83 -36.59
N PRO A 471 36.37 -2.87 -37.31
CA PRO A 471 36.88 -1.71 -38.02
C PRO A 471 36.03 -1.43 -39.28
N ASP A 472 35.73 -0.16 -39.53
CA ASP A 472 35.11 0.28 -40.79
C ASP A 472 36.14 0.22 -41.93
N PRO A 473 35.93 -0.62 -42.96
CA PRO A 473 36.90 -0.82 -44.03
C PRO A 473 37.09 0.40 -44.96
N SER A 474 36.26 1.43 -44.86
CA SER A 474 36.35 2.65 -45.67
C SER A 474 37.04 3.82 -44.96
N THR A 475 37.00 3.87 -43.63
CA THR A 475 37.52 4.99 -42.83
C THR A 475 38.64 4.60 -41.86
N GLY A 476 38.84 3.30 -41.60
CA GLY A 476 39.86 2.77 -40.69
C GLY A 476 39.54 2.97 -39.20
N LYS A 477 38.40 3.58 -38.87
CA LYS A 477 37.98 3.89 -37.50
C LYS A 477 37.30 2.70 -36.84
N VAL A 478 37.44 2.60 -35.51
CA VAL A 478 36.89 1.48 -34.74
C VAL A 478 35.71 1.95 -33.90
N TYR A 479 34.53 1.48 -34.28
CA TYR A 479 33.29 1.75 -33.57
C TYR A 479 32.98 0.64 -32.58
N ARG A 480 32.49 1.02 -31.40
CA ARG A 480 31.79 0.11 -30.48
C ARG A 480 30.30 0.33 -30.65
N TRP A 481 29.54 -0.75 -30.65
CA TRP A 481 28.09 -0.68 -30.75
C TRP A 481 27.42 -1.49 -29.65
N GLY A 482 26.27 -1.00 -29.19
CA GLY A 482 25.47 -1.60 -28.13
C GLY A 482 24.01 -1.18 -28.24
N LEU A 483 23.13 -1.92 -27.56
CA LEU A 483 21.71 -1.60 -27.44
C LEU A 483 21.50 -0.63 -26.28
N ALA A 484 20.86 0.51 -26.54
CA ALA A 484 20.51 1.50 -25.53
C ALA A 484 19.12 2.07 -25.81
N ILE A 485 18.45 2.58 -24.76
CA ILE A 485 17.16 3.24 -24.90
C ILE A 485 17.40 4.75 -25.10
N GLN A 486 17.00 5.28 -26.26
CA GLN A 486 16.93 6.74 -26.50
C GLN A 486 15.48 7.14 -26.71
N ASN A 487 15.02 8.16 -26.00
CA ASN A 487 13.65 8.68 -26.08
C ASN A 487 12.55 7.63 -25.88
N GLY A 488 12.80 6.60 -25.07
CA GLY A 488 11.81 5.57 -24.74
C GLY A 488 11.70 4.43 -25.76
N GLU A 489 12.54 4.40 -26.79
CA GLU A 489 12.61 3.31 -27.77
C GLU A 489 13.99 2.66 -27.79
N TRP A 490 14.03 1.36 -28.09
CA TRP A 490 15.26 0.58 -28.21
C TRP A 490 15.99 0.95 -29.52
N GLY A 491 17.21 1.46 -29.39
CA GLY A 491 18.07 1.82 -30.52
C GLY A 491 19.46 1.21 -30.40
N ILE A 492 20.13 1.02 -31.54
CA ILE A 492 21.56 0.66 -31.58
C ILE A 492 22.35 1.97 -31.56
N ILE A 493 23.19 2.13 -30.54
CA ILE A 493 24.11 3.27 -30.43
C ILE A 493 25.50 2.87 -30.93
N TYR A 494 26.14 3.76 -31.66
CA TYR A 494 27.51 3.61 -32.16
C TYR A 494 28.37 4.70 -31.54
N GLU A 495 29.43 4.31 -30.84
CA GLU A 495 30.39 5.25 -30.25
C GLU A 495 31.75 5.05 -30.94
N GLU A 496 32.32 6.15 -31.46
CA GLU A 496 33.65 6.15 -32.07
C GLU A 496 34.69 6.10 -30.95
N VAL A 497 35.53 5.06 -30.93
CA VAL A 497 36.41 4.81 -29.79
C VAL A 497 37.86 5.20 -30.08
N VAL A 498 38.28 5.19 -31.34
CA VAL A 498 39.54 5.77 -31.85
C VAL A 498 39.37 6.14 -33.32
#